data_AF-A0A4R6ISN0-F1
#
_entry.id   AF-A0A4R6ISN0-F1
#
_cell.length_a   1.000
_cell.length_b   1.000
_cell.length_c   1.000
_cell.angle_alpha   90.00
_cell.angle_beta   90.00
_cell.angle_gamma   90.00
#
_symmetry.space_group_name_H-M   'P 1'
#
loop_
_entity.id
_entity.type
_entity.pdbx_description
1 polymer ?
#
loop_
_entity_poly.entity_id
_entity_poly.type
_entity_poly.pdbx_seq_one_letter_code
_entity_poly.pdbx_strand_id
1 'polypeptide(L)'
;MFFLSNSASGQITYFNSSSNPADNAALASATVTVTPPGSMLQGDLVILVGQRRASNITLTISATGGQTWNALPVLTGTTNVSPRIFWCRFNGTWTANPSVAMTAASANTVVMHVFRPPGRNYSWAVDVAQATTAHASAATITRTGVTTTNGSTVTLAAWFTADVNQWGTPSAGWTTTGSGQYRNTQAGNSQSCTFAHQIRTTAGATGDVSKTQTSSGPDPTRSAIVTFYPYRTNMSAYVLE
;
A
#
# COMPACT_ATOMS: atom_id res chain seq x y z
N MET A 1 -37.35 12.50 -26.43
CA MET A 1 -36.63 12.62 -25.14
C MET A 1 -35.75 11.39 -24.99
N PHE A 2 -34.46 11.51 -25.29
CA PHE A 2 -33.52 10.39 -25.27
C PHE A 2 -32.90 10.34 -23.88
N PHE A 3 -33.26 9.34 -23.06
CA PHE A 3 -32.61 9.12 -21.77
C PHE A 3 -31.26 8.48 -22.06
N LEU A 4 -30.18 9.25 -21.94
CA LEU A 4 -28.86 8.68 -21.76
C LEU A 4 -28.90 7.89 -20.46
N SER A 5 -28.77 6.57 -20.55
CA SER A 5 -28.53 5.74 -19.37
C SER A 5 -27.28 6.29 -18.69
N ASN A 6 -27.44 6.67 -17.41
CA ASN A 6 -26.31 7.02 -16.56
C ASN A 6 -25.51 5.73 -16.36
N SER A 7 -24.61 5.42 -17.30
CA SER A 7 -23.64 4.34 -17.16
C SER A 7 -22.98 4.55 -15.83
N ALA A 8 -23.20 3.64 -14.88
CA ALA A 8 -22.54 3.67 -13.59
C ALA A 8 -21.05 3.86 -13.86
N SER A 9 -20.54 5.06 -13.57
CA SER A 9 -19.12 5.33 -13.64
C SER A 9 -18.46 4.27 -12.78
N GLY A 10 -17.65 3.38 -13.38
CA GLY A 10 -17.03 2.29 -12.65
C GLY A 10 -16.41 2.80 -11.33
N GLN A 11 -16.46 2.00 -10.28
CA GLN A 11 -15.83 2.33 -9.01
C GLN A 11 -14.41 1.75 -8.99
N ILE A 12 -13.51 2.36 -8.21
CA ILE A 12 -12.25 1.70 -7.86
C ILE A 12 -12.57 0.37 -7.19
N THR A 13 -11.80 -0.67 -7.49
CA THR A 13 -11.89 -1.96 -6.81
C THR A 13 -10.52 -2.41 -6.34
N TYR A 14 -10.46 -3.11 -5.21
CA TYR A 14 -9.25 -3.83 -4.84
C TYR A 14 -9.10 -5.06 -5.73
N PHE A 15 -7.93 -5.24 -6.34
CA PHE A 15 -7.67 -6.35 -7.27
C PHE A 15 -7.00 -7.52 -6.55
N ASN A 16 -5.75 -7.35 -6.12
CA ASN A 16 -5.00 -8.41 -5.45
C ASN A 16 -3.76 -7.84 -4.73
N SER A 17 -3.06 -8.71 -3.99
CA SER A 17 -1.78 -8.42 -3.36
C SER A 17 -0.80 -9.56 -3.54
N SER A 18 0.49 -9.25 -3.43
CA SER A 18 1.56 -10.24 -3.30
C SER A 18 2.61 -9.74 -2.31
N SER A 19 3.43 -10.63 -1.77
CA SER A 19 4.54 -10.22 -0.91
C SER A 19 5.73 -11.16 -1.05
N ASN A 20 6.90 -10.65 -0.67
CA ASN A 20 8.08 -11.47 -0.42
C ASN A 20 8.75 -10.97 0.88
N PRO A 21 8.94 -11.84 1.89
CA PRO A 21 8.44 -13.21 1.95
C PRO A 21 6.90 -13.27 1.98
N ALA A 22 6.36 -14.47 1.76
CA ALA A 22 4.97 -14.76 2.12
C ALA A 22 4.76 -14.56 3.65
N ASP A 23 3.52 -14.37 4.10
CA ASP A 23 3.25 -14.27 5.53
C ASP A 23 3.81 -15.48 6.28
N ASN A 24 4.43 -15.22 7.43
CA ASN A 24 5.04 -16.20 8.32
C ASN A 24 6.29 -16.92 7.79
N ALA A 25 6.82 -16.52 6.62
CA ALA A 25 8.08 -17.04 6.10
C ALA A 25 9.28 -16.18 6.53
N ALA A 26 10.48 -16.77 6.48
CA ALA A 26 11.74 -16.11 6.79
C ALA A 26 12.44 -15.69 5.49
N LEU A 27 12.91 -14.44 5.45
CA LEU A 27 13.77 -13.94 4.37
C LEU A 27 14.81 -12.97 4.93
N ALA A 28 16.08 -13.25 4.67
CA ALA A 28 17.21 -12.36 4.91
C ALA A 28 17.84 -11.94 3.57
N SER A 29 17.43 -10.78 3.03
CA SER A 29 17.97 -10.29 1.75
C SER A 29 18.11 -8.78 1.74
N ALA A 30 19.19 -8.26 1.17
CA ALA A 30 19.41 -6.82 1.02
C ALA A 30 18.49 -6.19 -0.04
N THR A 31 18.08 -6.99 -1.02
CA THR A 31 17.16 -6.61 -2.09
C THR A 31 16.05 -7.62 -2.15
N VAL A 32 14.81 -7.14 -2.05
CA VAL A 32 13.63 -8.01 -2.03
C VAL A 32 12.83 -7.78 -3.30
N THR A 33 12.80 -8.81 -4.13
CA THR A 33 11.99 -8.86 -5.35
C THR A 33 10.61 -9.41 -5.02
N VAL A 34 9.55 -8.83 -5.57
CA VAL A 34 8.18 -9.33 -5.42
C VAL A 34 7.61 -9.71 -6.77
N THR A 35 7.01 -10.90 -6.86
CA THR A 35 6.28 -11.32 -8.06
C THR A 35 4.95 -10.56 -8.11
N PRO A 36 4.67 -9.74 -9.14
CA PRO A 36 3.41 -9.04 -9.25
C PRO A 36 2.23 -10.01 -9.35
N PRO A 37 1.03 -9.64 -8.88
CA PRO A 37 -0.18 -10.43 -9.16
C PRO A 37 -0.37 -10.65 -10.67
N GLY A 38 -0.79 -11.85 -11.07
CA GLY A 38 -1.15 -12.13 -12.46
C GLY A 38 -2.38 -11.34 -12.91
N SER A 39 -2.52 -11.16 -14.23
CA SER A 39 -3.71 -10.54 -14.86
C SER A 39 -3.99 -9.09 -14.43
N MET A 40 -2.95 -8.36 -14.04
CA MET A 40 -3.02 -6.90 -13.91
C MET A 40 -3.36 -6.27 -15.26
N LEU A 41 -4.12 -5.18 -15.23
CA LEU A 41 -4.54 -4.45 -16.41
C LEU A 41 -3.90 -3.07 -16.43
N GLN A 42 -3.59 -2.58 -17.63
CA GLN A 42 -3.11 -1.21 -17.79
C GLN A 42 -4.04 -0.23 -17.07
N GLY A 43 -3.45 0.69 -16.29
CA GLY A 43 -4.17 1.65 -15.47
C GLY A 43 -4.31 1.23 -14.01
N ASP A 44 -4.07 -0.03 -13.64
CA ASP A 44 -4.07 -0.46 -12.24
C ASP A 44 -3.08 0.39 -11.42
N LEU A 45 -3.51 0.88 -10.25
CA LEU A 45 -2.63 1.47 -9.24
C LEU A 45 -1.87 0.35 -8.57
N VAL A 46 -0.55 0.43 -8.62
CA VAL A 46 0.34 -0.48 -7.90
C VAL A 46 0.96 0.27 -6.75
N ILE A 47 0.79 -0.24 -5.54
CA ILE A 47 1.44 0.26 -4.34
C ILE A 47 2.43 -0.79 -3.90
N LEU A 48 3.70 -0.41 -3.79
CA LEU A 48 4.77 -1.25 -3.28
C LEU A 48 5.23 -0.72 -1.93
N VAL A 49 5.23 -1.56 -0.90
CA VAL A 49 5.63 -1.18 0.45
C VAL A 49 6.83 -2.03 0.83
N GLY A 50 7.99 -1.37 0.97
CA GLY A 50 9.16 -1.99 1.57
C GLY A 50 9.19 -1.72 3.06
N GLN A 51 9.59 -2.70 3.86
CA GLN A 51 9.80 -2.57 5.30
C GLN A 51 11.09 -3.25 5.71
N ARG A 52 11.89 -2.54 6.50
CA ARG A 52 13.06 -3.08 7.19
C ARG A 52 13.00 -2.79 8.69
N ARG A 53 13.43 -3.75 9.51
CA ARG A 53 13.63 -3.58 10.95
C ARG A 53 14.92 -2.83 11.25
N ALA A 54 14.91 -1.53 10.99
CA ALA A 54 16.02 -0.62 11.30
C ALA A 54 15.49 0.81 11.37
N SER A 55 16.23 1.70 12.01
CA SER A 55 15.92 3.14 12.05
C SER A 55 16.49 3.89 10.86
N ASN A 56 15.74 4.87 10.37
CA ASN A 56 16.21 5.92 9.45
C ASN A 56 16.92 5.39 8.20
N ILE A 57 16.44 4.26 7.67
CA ILE A 57 16.99 3.67 6.43
C ILE A 57 16.21 4.19 5.24
N THR A 58 16.93 4.60 4.19
CA THR A 58 16.35 4.90 2.90
C THR A 58 16.15 3.62 2.11
N LEU A 59 14.91 3.36 1.70
CA LEU A 59 14.56 2.29 0.78
C LEU A 59 14.42 2.86 -0.63
N THR A 60 14.89 2.14 -1.65
CA THR A 60 14.82 2.55 -3.06
C THR A 60 14.34 1.42 -3.96
N ILE A 61 13.66 1.76 -5.06
CA ILE A 61 13.37 0.79 -6.12
C ILE A 61 14.68 0.39 -6.78
N SER A 62 15.00 -0.90 -6.80
CA SER A 62 16.21 -1.46 -7.42
C SER A 62 15.94 -2.10 -8.78
N ALA A 63 14.74 -2.62 -9.00
CA ALA A 63 14.26 -3.03 -10.31
C ALA A 63 12.85 -2.45 -10.49
N THR A 64 12.64 -1.73 -11.59
CA THR A 64 11.37 -1.03 -11.83
C THR A 64 10.29 -1.93 -12.41
N GLY A 65 10.68 -3.07 -13.00
CA GLY A 65 9.79 -3.91 -13.79
C GLY A 65 9.20 -3.21 -15.01
N GLY A 66 9.85 -2.15 -15.51
CA GLY A 66 9.38 -1.37 -16.66
C GLY A 66 8.35 -0.29 -16.30
N GLN A 67 8.15 0.00 -15.02
CA GLN A 67 7.24 1.06 -14.55
C GLN A 67 8.00 2.32 -14.13
N THR A 68 7.30 3.45 -14.11
CA THR A 68 7.78 4.69 -13.49
C THR A 68 7.24 4.80 -12.08
N TRP A 69 8.12 4.75 -11.09
CA TRP A 69 7.75 4.73 -9.67
C TRP A 69 7.83 6.12 -9.04
N ASN A 70 6.78 6.48 -8.31
CA ASN A 70 6.78 7.58 -7.37
C ASN A 70 7.12 7.04 -5.98
N ALA A 71 7.86 7.82 -5.19
CA ALA A 71 8.21 7.46 -3.82
C ALA A 71 7.59 8.46 -2.85
N LEU A 72 6.84 7.97 -1.87
CA LEU A 72 6.41 8.78 -0.74
C LEU A 72 7.58 8.97 0.25
N PRO A 73 7.49 9.94 1.18
CA PRO A 73 8.47 10.10 2.24
C PRO A 73 8.75 8.78 2.98
N VAL A 74 10.00 8.58 3.40
CA VAL A 74 10.37 7.47 4.29
C VAL A 74 9.68 7.70 5.63
N LEU A 75 9.10 6.65 6.22
CA LEU A 75 8.56 6.75 7.57
C LEU A 75 9.74 6.62 8.55
N THR A 76 10.16 7.74 9.13
CA THR A 76 11.22 7.82 10.14
C THR A 76 10.65 8.05 11.55
N GLY A 77 11.51 7.95 12.58
CA GLY A 77 11.17 8.37 13.95
C GLY A 77 10.65 7.29 14.90
N THR A 78 10.73 6.01 14.55
CA THR A 78 10.58 4.87 15.48
C THR A 78 11.87 4.08 15.45
N THR A 79 12.38 3.66 16.61
CA THR A 79 13.73 3.08 16.72
C THR A 79 13.91 1.77 15.94
N ASN A 80 12.82 1.10 15.55
CA ASN A 80 12.90 -0.31 15.17
C ASN A 80 12.34 -0.65 13.78
N VAL A 81 11.71 0.27 13.03
CA VAL A 81 11.23 0.00 11.65
C VAL A 81 11.35 1.22 10.74
N SER A 82 11.75 0.98 9.49
CA SER A 82 11.80 1.94 8.37
C SER A 82 11.05 1.37 7.17
N PRO A 83 9.76 1.70 7.03
CA PRO A 83 9.03 1.41 5.81
C PRO A 83 9.08 2.58 4.82
N ARG A 84 8.83 2.26 3.55
CA ARG A 84 8.60 3.26 2.49
C ARG A 84 7.55 2.75 1.52
N ILE A 85 6.66 3.64 1.12
CA ILE A 85 5.62 3.37 0.14
C ILE A 85 6.04 3.97 -1.20
N PHE A 86 6.02 3.14 -2.23
CA PHE A 86 6.17 3.51 -3.63
C PHE A 86 4.86 3.25 -4.35
N TRP A 87 4.59 3.98 -5.42
CA TRP A 87 3.42 3.72 -6.23
C TRP A 87 3.65 4.05 -7.70
N CYS A 88 2.94 3.37 -8.58
CA CYS A 88 2.93 3.64 -10.01
C CYS A 88 1.57 3.31 -10.61
N ARG A 89 1.35 3.81 -11.84
CA ARG A 89 0.30 3.31 -12.71
C ARG A 89 0.89 2.19 -13.56
N PHE A 90 0.32 0.99 -13.49
CA PHE A 90 0.76 -0.11 -14.32
C PHE A 90 0.52 0.20 -15.81
N ASN A 91 1.56 0.12 -16.61
CA ASN A 91 1.50 0.43 -18.05
C ASN A 91 0.93 -0.71 -18.91
N GLY A 92 0.70 -1.90 -18.31
CA GLY A 92 0.15 -3.08 -18.98
C GLY A 92 1.12 -4.25 -19.14
N THR A 93 2.41 -4.07 -18.84
CA THR A 93 3.40 -5.16 -18.92
C THR A 93 4.47 -5.06 -17.83
N TRP A 94 4.99 -6.20 -17.39
CA TRP A 94 6.17 -6.26 -16.52
C TRP A 94 7.35 -6.77 -17.35
N THR A 95 8.44 -5.99 -17.43
CA THR A 95 9.68 -6.47 -18.08
C THR A 95 10.51 -7.35 -17.16
N ALA A 96 10.29 -7.23 -15.86
CA ALA A 96 10.84 -8.05 -14.79
C ALA A 96 10.00 -7.86 -13.52
N ASN A 97 10.23 -8.69 -12.51
CA ASN A 97 9.64 -8.46 -11.19
C ASN A 97 10.27 -7.21 -10.54
N PRO A 98 9.46 -6.28 -9.99
CA PRO A 98 9.99 -5.12 -9.29
C PRO A 98 10.65 -5.53 -7.95
N SER A 99 11.60 -4.74 -7.50
CA SER A 99 12.33 -4.99 -6.25
C SER A 99 12.68 -3.72 -5.50
N VAL A 100 12.86 -3.85 -4.18
CA VAL A 100 13.28 -2.77 -3.28
C VAL A 100 14.63 -3.14 -2.66
N ALA A 101 15.60 -2.23 -2.75
CA ALA A 101 16.86 -2.29 -2.02
C ALA A 101 16.71 -1.65 -0.64
N MET A 102 17.24 -2.33 0.38
CA MET A 102 17.13 -1.95 1.79
C MET A 102 18.49 -1.90 2.50
N THR A 103 19.56 -1.63 1.73
CA THR A 103 20.95 -1.40 2.18
C THR A 103 21.69 -2.59 2.79
N ALA A 104 21.02 -3.50 3.49
CA ALA A 104 21.66 -4.68 4.09
C ALA A 104 20.70 -5.87 4.17
N ALA A 105 21.26 -7.08 4.16
CA ALA A 105 20.50 -8.30 4.38
C ALA A 105 19.97 -8.34 5.81
N SER A 106 18.66 -8.34 5.94
CA SER A 106 17.92 -8.43 7.21
C SER A 106 16.53 -9.01 6.92
N ALA A 107 15.70 -9.13 7.95
CA ALA A 107 14.28 -9.38 7.81
C ALA A 107 13.64 -8.21 7.05
N ASN A 108 13.63 -8.32 5.74
CA ASN A 108 13.14 -7.31 4.82
C ASN A 108 11.88 -7.86 4.15
N THR A 109 10.85 -7.04 4.07
CA THR A 109 9.55 -7.44 3.52
C THR A 109 9.16 -6.44 2.44
N VAL A 110 8.74 -6.94 1.28
CA VAL A 110 8.11 -6.13 0.24
C VAL A 110 6.71 -6.66 0.00
N VAL A 111 5.72 -5.77 0.06
CA VAL A 111 4.32 -6.07 -0.20
C VAL A 111 3.84 -5.23 -1.37
N MET A 112 3.15 -5.85 -2.32
CA MET A 112 2.48 -5.20 -3.43
C MET A 112 0.98 -5.26 -3.22
N HIS A 113 0.30 -4.12 -3.34
CA HIS A 113 -1.16 -4.01 -3.39
C HIS A 113 -1.57 -3.40 -4.72
N VAL A 114 -2.64 -3.94 -5.31
CA VAL A 114 -3.14 -3.49 -6.62
C VAL A 114 -4.60 -3.07 -6.51
N PHE A 115 -4.90 -1.87 -6.99
CA PHE A 115 -6.25 -1.33 -7.10
C PHE A 115 -6.56 -1.03 -8.57
N ARG A 116 -7.76 -1.43 -9.00
CA ARG A 116 -8.22 -1.25 -10.37
C ARG A 116 -9.04 0.04 -10.48
N PRO A 117 -8.70 0.95 -11.39
CA PRO A 117 -9.51 2.14 -11.63
C PRO A 117 -10.84 1.78 -12.31
N PRO A 118 -11.76 2.75 -12.42
CA PRO A 118 -13.00 2.62 -13.19
C PRO A 118 -12.82 2.20 -14.66
N GLY A 119 -11.65 2.48 -15.24
CA GLY A 119 -11.31 2.17 -16.62
C GLY A 119 -9.82 2.36 -16.90
N ARG A 120 -9.35 1.82 -18.04
CA ARG A 120 -7.91 1.82 -18.39
C ARG A 120 -7.36 3.21 -18.70
N ASN A 121 -8.21 4.15 -19.08
CA ASN A 121 -7.86 5.53 -19.42
C ASN A 121 -7.67 6.46 -18.21
N TYR A 122 -7.68 5.92 -16.99
CA TYR A 122 -7.36 6.69 -15.79
C TYR A 122 -5.87 6.64 -15.47
N SER A 123 -5.36 7.74 -14.97
CA SER A 123 -4.09 7.84 -14.24
C SER A 123 -4.37 8.06 -12.76
N TRP A 124 -3.33 8.07 -11.93
CA TRP A 124 -3.43 8.18 -10.48
C TRP A 124 -2.63 9.36 -9.96
N ALA A 125 -3.17 10.02 -8.95
CA ALA A 125 -2.49 11.05 -8.19
C ALA A 125 -2.79 10.88 -6.69
N VAL A 126 -1.95 11.50 -5.86
CA VAL A 126 -2.19 11.59 -4.42
C VAL A 126 -3.26 12.65 -4.18
N ASP A 127 -4.35 12.28 -3.52
CA ASP A 127 -5.42 13.21 -3.09
C ASP A 127 -5.05 13.85 -1.74
N VAL A 128 -4.71 13.02 -0.76
CA VAL A 128 -4.24 13.45 0.55
C VAL A 128 -2.84 12.92 0.77
N ALA A 129 -1.91 13.84 1.06
CA ALA A 129 -0.51 13.52 1.31
C ALA A 129 -0.35 12.49 2.43
N GLN A 130 0.74 11.73 2.36
CA GLN A 130 1.04 10.74 3.39
C GLN A 130 1.19 11.43 4.75
N ALA A 131 0.41 10.98 5.72
CA ALA A 131 0.62 11.32 7.12
C ALA A 131 1.12 10.09 7.87
N THR A 132 1.97 10.28 8.88
CA THR A 132 2.54 9.20 9.69
C THR A 132 2.34 9.46 11.18
N THR A 133 2.28 8.39 11.98
CA THR A 133 2.20 8.51 13.45
C THR A 133 2.99 7.39 14.12
N ALA A 134 3.75 7.78 15.15
CA ALA A 134 4.39 6.87 16.08
C ALA A 134 3.39 6.52 17.18
N HIS A 135 3.23 5.24 17.46
CA HIS A 135 2.37 4.75 18.54
C HIS A 135 3.22 4.09 19.61
N ALA A 136 2.93 4.41 20.86
CA ALA A 136 3.42 3.62 21.99
C ALA A 136 2.87 2.19 21.89
N SER A 137 3.47 1.28 22.65
CA SER A 137 2.96 -0.08 22.82
C SER A 137 1.51 -0.04 23.30
N ALA A 138 0.59 -0.60 22.51
CA ALA A 138 -0.80 -0.75 22.86
C ALA A 138 -1.43 -1.94 22.11
N ALA A 139 -2.42 -2.58 22.73
CA ALA A 139 -3.13 -3.70 22.12
C ALA A 139 -3.86 -3.26 20.83
N THR A 140 -4.47 -2.07 20.85
CA THR A 140 -5.15 -1.49 19.68
C THR A 140 -4.43 -0.24 19.22
N ILE A 141 -4.11 -0.18 17.94
CA ILE A 141 -3.42 0.94 17.31
C ILE A 141 -4.38 1.65 16.36
N THR A 142 -4.80 2.87 16.74
CA THR A 142 -5.72 3.70 15.96
C THR A 142 -4.96 4.69 15.10
N ARG A 143 -5.23 4.69 13.79
CA ARG A 143 -4.81 5.71 12.85
C ARG A 143 -5.95 6.68 12.63
N THR A 144 -5.73 7.96 12.95
CA THR A 144 -6.67 9.03 12.61
C THR A 144 -6.90 9.07 11.10
N GLY A 145 -8.17 9.19 10.72
CA GLY A 145 -8.58 9.31 9.33
C GLY A 145 -8.09 10.58 8.66
N VAL A 146 -8.41 10.70 7.38
CA VAL A 146 -8.16 11.89 6.56
C VAL A 146 -9.45 12.38 5.92
N THR A 147 -9.47 13.61 5.40
CA THR A 147 -10.59 14.13 4.62
C THR A 147 -10.18 14.23 3.17
N THR A 148 -10.82 13.44 2.32
CA THR A 148 -10.53 13.42 0.88
C THR A 148 -11.15 14.63 0.19
N THR A 149 -10.46 15.18 -0.81
CA THR A 149 -10.95 16.35 -1.57
C THR A 149 -11.62 15.96 -2.87
N ASN A 150 -11.22 14.83 -3.44
CA ASN A 150 -11.80 14.26 -4.65
C ASN A 150 -12.83 13.16 -4.32
N GLY A 151 -13.77 12.95 -5.24
CA GLY A 151 -14.60 11.74 -5.29
C GLY A 151 -13.82 10.58 -5.92
N SER A 152 -14.33 9.35 -5.79
CA SER A 152 -13.64 8.13 -6.25
C SER A 152 -12.20 8.06 -5.72
N THR A 153 -12.02 7.80 -4.44
CA THR A 153 -10.68 7.70 -3.83
C THR A 153 -10.45 6.31 -3.26
N VAL A 154 -9.18 5.91 -3.17
CA VAL A 154 -8.74 4.81 -2.31
C VAL A 154 -7.78 5.37 -1.25
N THR A 155 -8.12 5.18 0.00
CA THR A 155 -7.25 5.49 1.15
C THR A 155 -6.63 4.21 1.65
N LEU A 156 -5.31 4.18 1.80
CA LEU A 156 -4.57 3.07 2.39
C LEU A 156 -4.05 3.48 3.77
N ALA A 157 -4.40 2.69 4.79
CA ALA A 157 -3.78 2.74 6.12
C ALA A 157 -2.86 1.54 6.30
N ALA A 158 -1.72 1.77 6.96
CA ALA A 158 -0.67 0.77 7.14
C ALA A 158 -0.12 0.82 8.57
N TRP A 159 0.25 -0.33 9.12
CA TRP A 159 0.87 -0.50 10.43
C TRP A 159 2.10 -1.38 10.30
N PHE A 160 3.18 -1.01 10.99
CA PHE A 160 4.49 -1.63 10.91
C PHE A 160 5.05 -1.80 12.32
N THR A 161 5.52 -3.01 12.65
CA THR A 161 6.13 -3.32 13.95
C THR A 161 7.42 -4.13 13.76
N ALA A 162 8.29 -4.04 14.76
CA ALA A 162 9.56 -4.75 14.82
C ALA A 162 9.44 -6.15 15.45
N ASP A 163 8.26 -6.75 15.36
CA ASP A 163 7.97 -8.10 15.84
C ASP A 163 6.94 -8.76 14.92
N VAL A 164 6.73 -10.06 15.08
CA VAL A 164 5.82 -10.92 14.31
C VAL A 164 4.41 -10.92 14.88
N ASN A 165 3.88 -9.72 15.11
CA ASN A 165 2.51 -9.51 15.53
C ASN A 165 1.52 -10.09 14.53
N GLN A 166 0.51 -10.77 15.07
CA GLN A 166 -0.73 -11.04 14.37
C GLN A 166 -1.64 -9.82 14.48
N TRP A 167 -2.46 -9.60 13.46
CA TRP A 167 -3.29 -8.42 13.33
C TRP A 167 -4.76 -8.78 13.18
N GLY A 168 -5.59 -8.18 14.01
CA GLY A 168 -7.05 -8.28 13.92
C GLY A 168 -7.62 -7.56 12.69
N THR A 169 -8.93 -7.71 12.52
CA THR A 169 -9.69 -7.01 11.49
C THR A 169 -9.70 -5.49 11.76
N PRO A 170 -9.72 -4.65 10.72
CA PRO A 170 -9.87 -3.21 10.90
C PRO A 170 -11.25 -2.88 11.48
N SER A 171 -11.37 -1.70 12.12
CA SER A 171 -12.65 -1.14 12.54
C SER A 171 -13.62 -0.94 11.37
N ALA A 172 -14.90 -0.80 11.69
CA ALA A 172 -15.97 -0.63 10.70
C ALA A 172 -15.70 0.50 9.70
N GLY A 173 -16.15 0.31 8.46
CA GLY A 173 -15.94 1.26 7.36
C GLY A 173 -14.60 1.10 6.63
N TRP A 174 -13.75 0.16 7.06
CA TRP A 174 -12.47 -0.17 6.43
C TRP A 174 -12.41 -1.66 6.09
N THR A 175 -11.70 -1.99 5.02
CA THR A 175 -11.51 -3.35 4.53
C THR A 175 -10.07 -3.77 4.70
N THR A 176 -9.82 -5.01 5.13
CA THR A 176 -8.47 -5.58 5.14
C THR A 176 -7.89 -5.62 3.73
N THR A 177 -6.67 -5.11 3.54
CA THR A 177 -5.98 -5.20 2.24
C THR A 177 -5.10 -6.45 2.22
N GLY A 178 -5.27 -7.29 1.20
CA GLY A 178 -4.45 -8.51 1.03
C GLY A 178 -4.71 -9.59 2.08
N SER A 179 -3.65 -10.28 2.51
CA SER A 179 -3.70 -11.42 3.43
C SER A 179 -3.99 -11.05 4.89
N GLY A 180 -4.19 -9.76 5.19
CA GLY A 180 -4.42 -9.28 6.55
C GLY A 180 -3.18 -9.06 7.39
N GLN A 181 -2.07 -9.72 7.06
CA GLN A 181 -0.76 -9.48 7.67
C GLN A 181 0.37 -10.05 6.82
N TYR A 182 1.57 -9.55 7.07
CA TYR A 182 2.82 -9.89 6.39
C TYR A 182 3.96 -9.96 7.40
N ARG A 183 4.11 -11.12 8.03
CA ARG A 183 5.14 -11.40 9.04
C ARG A 183 6.38 -11.99 8.39
N ASN A 184 7.54 -11.42 8.67
CA ASN A 184 8.84 -12.00 8.33
C ASN A 184 9.47 -12.56 9.61
N THR A 185 9.57 -13.87 9.69
CA THR A 185 10.00 -14.63 10.88
C THR A 185 11.50 -14.88 10.94
N GLN A 186 12.29 -14.16 10.14
CA GLN A 186 13.75 -14.25 10.16
C GLN A 186 14.29 -14.08 11.58
N ALA A 187 15.06 -15.07 12.04
CA ALA A 187 15.58 -15.12 13.40
C ALA A 187 16.40 -13.87 13.76
N GLY A 188 16.16 -13.35 14.97
CA GLY A 188 16.87 -12.19 15.54
C GLY A 188 16.47 -10.83 14.97
N ASN A 189 15.70 -10.77 13.89
CA ASN A 189 15.32 -9.51 13.23
C ASN A 189 13.85 -9.44 12.80
N SER A 190 12.99 -10.29 13.37
CA SER A 190 11.62 -10.48 12.90
C SER A 190 10.80 -9.20 12.89
N GLN A 191 9.83 -9.09 11.99
CA GLN A 191 9.00 -7.90 11.82
C GLN A 191 7.65 -8.26 11.19
N SER A 192 6.69 -7.34 11.27
CA SER A 192 5.39 -7.50 10.60
C SER A 192 4.81 -6.18 10.13
N CYS A 193 3.95 -6.29 9.13
CA CYS A 193 3.03 -5.22 8.76
C CYS A 193 1.64 -5.73 8.43
N THR A 194 0.70 -4.80 8.41
CA THR A 194 -0.68 -5.02 8.01
C THR A 194 -1.25 -3.76 7.36
N PHE A 195 -2.30 -3.94 6.56
CA PHE A 195 -2.88 -2.88 5.75
C PHE A 195 -4.41 -2.95 5.77
N ALA A 196 -5.04 -1.80 5.62
CA ALA A 196 -6.47 -1.66 5.41
C ALA A 196 -6.70 -0.56 4.37
N HIS A 197 -7.80 -0.67 3.62
CA HIS A 197 -8.20 0.35 2.67
C HIS A 197 -9.66 0.75 2.86
N GLN A 198 -9.97 1.96 2.40
CA GLN A 198 -11.33 2.44 2.24
C GLN A 198 -11.45 3.05 0.85
N ILE A 199 -12.44 2.59 0.09
CA ILE A 199 -12.78 3.17 -1.21
C ILE A 199 -14.02 4.03 -1.02
N ARG A 200 -13.97 5.28 -1.48
CA ARG A 200 -15.09 6.22 -1.40
C ARG A 200 -15.50 6.67 -2.79
N THR A 201 -16.79 6.84 -3.03
CA THR A 201 -17.32 7.44 -4.26
C THR A 201 -17.45 8.96 -4.16
N THR A 202 -17.55 9.49 -2.94
CA THR A 202 -17.66 10.93 -2.64
C THR A 202 -16.52 11.41 -1.76
N ALA A 203 -16.16 12.68 -1.94
CA ALA A 203 -15.22 13.37 -1.05
C ALA A 203 -15.72 13.34 0.41
N GLY A 204 -14.81 13.41 1.38
CA GLY A 204 -15.15 13.53 2.79
C GLY A 204 -14.25 12.74 3.74
N ALA A 205 -14.63 12.73 5.01
CA ALA A 205 -13.87 12.05 6.06
C ALA A 205 -13.87 10.54 5.85
N THR A 206 -12.69 9.93 5.99
CA THR A 206 -12.56 8.46 5.94
C THR A 206 -13.01 7.81 7.24
N GLY A 207 -13.06 8.58 8.33
CA GLY A 207 -13.13 8.06 9.68
C GLY A 207 -11.81 7.41 10.11
N ASP A 208 -11.67 7.21 11.41
CA ASP A 208 -10.51 6.55 12.00
C ASP A 208 -10.51 5.05 11.69
N VAL A 209 -9.32 4.46 11.67
CA VAL A 209 -9.14 3.03 11.52
C VAL A 209 -8.23 2.47 12.59
N SER A 210 -8.67 1.41 13.24
CA SER A 210 -7.89 0.71 14.25
C SER A 210 -7.64 -0.75 13.88
N LYS A 211 -6.49 -1.28 14.28
CA LYS A 211 -6.23 -2.73 14.30
C LYS A 211 -5.68 -3.15 15.64
N THR A 212 -5.95 -4.40 16.02
CA THR A 212 -5.48 -5.00 17.27
C THR A 212 -4.28 -5.91 17.01
N GLN A 213 -3.25 -5.80 17.84
CA GLN A 213 -2.11 -6.74 17.90
C GLN A 213 -2.52 -7.93 18.78
N THR A 214 -2.57 -9.14 18.21
CA THR A 214 -3.16 -10.32 18.87
C THR A 214 -2.16 -11.41 19.25
N SER A 215 -0.88 -11.27 18.90
CA SER A 215 0.20 -12.18 19.33
C SER A 215 1.44 -11.36 19.70
N SER A 216 2.42 -11.96 20.37
CA SER A 216 3.70 -11.34 20.79
C SER A 216 3.62 -10.19 21.81
N GLY A 217 2.42 -9.79 22.22
CA GLY A 217 2.22 -8.65 23.13
C GLY A 217 2.13 -7.33 22.37
N PRO A 218 1.78 -6.23 23.05
CA PRO A 218 1.67 -4.94 22.38
C PRO A 218 3.05 -4.38 22.03
N ASP A 219 3.29 -4.08 20.76
CA ASP A 219 4.54 -3.42 20.33
C ASP A 219 4.34 -1.96 19.94
N PRO A 220 5.37 -1.11 20.13
CA PRO A 220 5.44 0.18 19.47
C PRO A 220 5.25 0.03 17.96
N THR A 221 4.32 0.81 17.42
CA THR A 221 3.89 0.69 16.02
C THR A 221 4.14 1.99 15.28
N ARG A 222 4.66 1.88 14.06
CA ARG A 222 4.61 2.97 13.09
C ARG A 222 3.38 2.80 12.23
N SER A 223 2.63 3.87 12.01
CA SER A 223 1.50 3.85 11.08
C SER A 223 1.61 4.93 10.01
N ALA A 224 0.99 4.69 8.86
CA ALA A 224 0.81 5.67 7.80
C ALA A 224 -0.61 5.62 7.24
N ILE A 225 -1.05 6.74 6.69
CA ILE A 225 -2.27 6.86 5.88
C ILE A 225 -1.97 7.74 4.67
N VAL A 226 -2.48 7.36 3.50
CA VAL A 226 -2.37 8.13 2.25
C VAL A 226 -3.58 7.85 1.37
N THR A 227 -4.02 8.85 0.62
CA THR A 227 -5.16 8.72 -0.30
C THR A 227 -4.72 8.95 -1.74
N PHE A 228 -5.20 8.09 -2.63
CA PHE A 228 -5.06 8.23 -4.07
C PHE A 228 -6.42 8.42 -4.73
N TYR A 229 -6.44 9.13 -5.85
CA TYR A 229 -7.61 9.25 -6.70
C TYR A 229 -7.23 9.01 -8.16
N PRO A 230 -8.11 8.37 -8.95
CA PRO A 230 -7.93 8.24 -10.37
C PRO A 230 -8.47 9.49 -11.08
N TYR A 231 -7.75 9.99 -12.06
CA TYR A 231 -8.21 11.07 -12.93
C TYR A 231 -8.10 10.62 -14.39
N ARG A 232 -9.03 11.09 -15.25
CA ARG A 232 -8.97 10.77 -16.67
C ARG A 232 -7.79 11.49 -17.31
N THR A 233 -6.96 10.75 -18.03
CA THR A 233 -6.05 11.37 -19.00
C THR A 233 -6.84 11.58 -20.27
N ASN A 234 -6.95 12.82 -20.74
CA ASN A 234 -7.55 13.09 -22.04
C ASN A 234 -6.81 12.24 -23.08
N MET A 235 -7.49 11.25 -23.66
CA MET A 235 -7.00 10.70 -24.92
C MET A 235 -7.16 11.83 -25.93
N SER A 236 -6.05 12.24 -26.56
CA SER A 236 -6.18 13.06 -27.76
C SER A 236 -7.15 12.32 -28.67
N ALA A 237 -8.26 12.96 -29.03
CA ALA A 237 -9.16 12.45 -30.06
C ALA A 237 -8.32 12.36 -31.33
N TYR A 238 -7.77 11.19 -31.63
CA TYR A 238 -7.18 10.97 -32.94
C TYR A 238 -8.32 11.10 -33.93
N VAL A 239 -8.16 12.15 -34.73
CA VAL A 239 -8.82 12.49 -35.98
C VAL A 239 -9.33 11.23 -36.69
N LEU A 240 -10.64 11.16 -36.88
CA LEU A 240 -11.20 10.36 -37.95
C LEU A 240 -10.77 11.06 -39.25
N GLU A 241 -9.72 10.56 -39.89
CA GLU A 241 -9.57 10.70 -41.34
C GLU A 241 -10.29 9.53 -42.02
#